data_AF-A0A9E2S9M3-F1
#
_entry.id   AF-A0A9E2S9M3-F1
#
_cell.length_a   1.000
_cell.length_b   1.000
_cell.length_c   1.000
_cell.angle_alpha   90.00
_cell.angle_beta   90.00
_cell.angle_gamma   90.00
#
_symmetry.space_group_name_H-M   'P 1'
#
loop_
_entity.id
_entity.type
_entity.pdbx_description
1 polymer ?
#
loop_
_entity_poly.entity_id
_entity_poly.type
_entity_poly.pdbx_seq_one_letter_code
_entity_poly.pdbx_strand_id
1 'polypeptide(L)'
;MTGEYLLLYFKEGKCFITAEKTLELEKIDVLANYDTGEIKQGIAWKVQIARLDKNNRKLYCHFISIESARINFPSYNEAQLEILAAIESISIPNIDTHWLLKTFKILKPNFNYKEPIPPAYKDFDSYVAPMHQPVRKPVKSFKTETFSISMKDIQFYNGCVLLRKKFKWVSQEVEFIINNNFLKEEHDAIKNYFAKILNANKISINATLELEDNIVVGHKAQSPEVERINETLIEEVKINFTKSIIDKTADKPKNLFSMEEFIAEFGEETFKPKIFYPDEKSFIDSLLKVSDRKHYKHLEYLSSIHCHSIMKLRFIPKPLSFIFLLETTDSFVFLWETLDTAEATYIWETPKEVKQLKDEIVKLDEVLTLIKTEGKNQYIASNPNSFHRIFHDYSNTTNNFDKWKNDLQKALNSILP
;
A
#
# COMPACT_ATOMS: atom_id res chain seq x y z
N MET A 1 -25.28 -14.71 2.86
CA MET A 1 -24.23 -15.18 3.78
C MET A 1 -22.88 -14.50 3.53
N THR A 2 -22.37 -14.39 2.30
CA THR A 2 -21.15 -13.57 2.05
C THR A 2 -21.33 -12.12 2.55
N GLY A 3 -20.35 -11.60 3.28
CA GLY A 3 -20.37 -10.28 3.91
C GLY A 3 -20.97 -10.23 5.32
N GLU A 4 -21.70 -11.28 5.74
CA GLU A 4 -22.31 -11.37 7.07
C GLU A 4 -21.29 -11.79 8.15
N TYR A 5 -21.62 -11.48 9.40
CA TYR A 5 -20.80 -11.85 10.55
C TYR A 5 -21.25 -13.19 11.16
N LEU A 6 -20.26 -13.97 11.59
CA LEU A 6 -20.43 -15.25 12.27
C LEU A 6 -19.63 -15.21 13.59
N LEU A 7 -20.18 -15.81 14.64
CA LEU A 7 -19.49 -16.03 15.90
C LEU A 7 -19.04 -17.49 15.99
N LEU A 8 -17.74 -17.70 16.10
CA LEU A 8 -17.13 -19.01 16.33
C LEU A 8 -16.82 -19.14 17.81
N TYR A 9 -17.62 -19.93 18.54
CA TYR A 9 -17.51 -20.05 19.98
C TYR A 9 -16.69 -21.28 20.39
N PHE A 10 -15.68 -21.09 21.24
CA PHE A 10 -14.77 -22.16 21.63
C PHE A 10 -15.09 -22.68 23.03
N LYS A 11 -15.45 -23.96 23.11
CA LYS A 11 -15.75 -24.64 24.38
C LYS A 11 -15.42 -26.13 24.28
N GLU A 12 -14.80 -26.68 25.35
CA GLU A 12 -14.53 -28.12 25.50
C GLU A 12 -13.83 -28.76 24.27
N GLY A 13 -12.87 -28.06 23.67
CA GLY A 13 -12.12 -28.57 22.52
C GLY A 13 -12.89 -28.56 21.20
N LYS A 14 -14.04 -27.88 21.14
CA LYS A 14 -14.86 -27.74 19.94
C LYS A 14 -15.15 -26.28 19.61
N CYS A 15 -15.40 -26.01 18.34
CA CYS A 15 -15.89 -24.75 17.85
C CYS A 15 -17.37 -24.85 17.50
N PHE A 16 -18.21 -24.06 18.14
CA PHE A 16 -19.63 -23.95 17.87
C PHE A 16 -19.86 -22.86 16.83
N ILE A 17 -20.49 -23.23 15.71
CA ILE A 17 -20.91 -22.33 14.63
C ILE A 17 -22.34 -21.83 14.89
N THR A 18 -23.17 -22.72 15.43
CA THR A 18 -24.53 -22.43 15.90
C THR A 18 -24.74 -23.16 17.23
N ALA A 19 -25.92 -23.03 17.84
CA ALA A 19 -26.27 -23.78 19.04
C ALA A 19 -26.23 -25.31 18.84
N GLU A 20 -26.48 -25.79 17.62
CA GLU A 20 -26.61 -27.21 17.29
C GLU A 20 -25.42 -27.75 16.47
N LYS A 21 -24.68 -26.87 15.80
CA LYS A 21 -23.55 -27.26 14.93
C LYS A 21 -22.21 -26.96 15.57
N THR A 22 -21.42 -28.02 15.71
CA THR A 22 -20.01 -27.96 16.15
C THR A 22 -19.05 -28.47 15.09
N LEU A 23 -17.82 -27.99 15.14
CA LEU A 23 -16.65 -28.54 14.45
C LEU A 23 -15.55 -28.87 15.44
N GLU A 24 -14.80 -29.93 15.14
CA GLU A 24 -13.50 -30.18 15.78
C GLU A 24 -12.51 -29.09 15.36
N LEU A 25 -11.61 -28.71 16.26
CA LEU A 25 -10.71 -27.57 16.03
C LEU A 25 -9.72 -27.79 14.88
N GLU A 26 -9.38 -29.05 14.58
CA GLU A 26 -8.59 -29.43 13.41
C GLU A 26 -9.26 -29.07 12.07
N LYS A 27 -10.58 -28.89 12.08
CA LYS A 27 -11.35 -28.45 10.91
C LYS A 27 -11.32 -26.93 10.71
N ILE A 28 -10.60 -26.21 11.57
CA ILE A 28 -10.29 -24.79 11.44
C ILE A 28 -8.80 -24.70 11.10
N ASP A 29 -8.48 -24.29 9.87
CA ASP A 29 -7.12 -24.35 9.32
C ASP A 29 -6.03 -23.75 10.21
N VAL A 30 -6.32 -22.61 10.84
CA VAL A 30 -5.38 -21.91 11.73
C VAL A 30 -5.20 -22.59 13.09
N LEU A 31 -6.07 -23.51 13.47
CA LEU A 31 -6.01 -24.26 14.73
C LEU A 31 -5.55 -25.71 14.57
N ALA A 32 -5.46 -26.19 13.32
CA ALA A 32 -5.14 -27.60 13.03
C ALA A 32 -3.77 -28.06 13.56
N ASN A 33 -2.85 -27.14 13.84
CA ASN A 33 -1.50 -27.44 14.33
C ASN A 33 -1.27 -27.04 15.80
N TYR A 34 -2.33 -26.72 16.56
CA TYR A 34 -2.22 -26.24 17.95
C TYR A 34 -2.92 -27.18 18.94
N ASP A 35 -2.38 -27.30 20.15
CA ASP A 35 -2.99 -28.13 21.21
C ASP A 35 -4.31 -27.50 21.68
N THR A 36 -5.39 -28.22 21.43
CA THR A 36 -6.77 -27.80 21.67
C THR A 36 -7.14 -27.69 23.15
N GLY A 37 -6.40 -28.37 24.04
CA GLY A 37 -6.60 -28.30 25.49
C GLY A 37 -6.28 -26.93 26.09
N GLU A 38 -5.57 -26.09 25.34
CA GLU A 38 -5.05 -24.81 25.81
C GLU A 38 -5.90 -23.61 25.38
N ILE A 39 -6.97 -23.77 24.59
CA ILE A 39 -7.85 -22.65 24.23
C ILE A 39 -8.59 -22.13 25.46
N LYS A 40 -8.60 -20.80 25.64
CA LYS A 40 -9.34 -20.13 26.72
C LYS A 40 -10.83 -20.45 26.57
N GLN A 41 -11.45 -20.94 27.63
CA GLN A 41 -12.88 -21.23 27.63
C GLN A 41 -13.66 -19.90 27.68
N GLY A 42 -14.77 -19.80 26.96
CA GLY A 42 -15.61 -18.61 27.02
C GLY A 42 -15.17 -17.46 26.10
N ILE A 43 -14.39 -17.75 25.06
CA ILE A 43 -14.07 -16.79 24.00
C ILE A 43 -14.85 -17.13 22.72
N ALA A 44 -15.23 -16.10 21.98
CA ALA A 44 -15.75 -16.25 20.62
C ALA A 44 -14.89 -15.45 19.65
N TRP A 45 -14.65 -15.98 18.46
CA TRP A 45 -14.11 -15.19 17.36
C TRP A 45 -15.26 -14.63 16.56
N LYS A 46 -15.30 -13.31 16.40
CA LYS A 46 -16.12 -12.67 15.39
C LYS A 46 -15.38 -12.69 14.08
N VAL A 47 -16.02 -13.27 13.07
CA VAL A 47 -15.47 -13.41 11.73
C VAL A 47 -16.47 -12.90 10.71
N GLN A 48 -15.98 -12.37 9.60
CA GLN A 48 -16.82 -11.99 8.46
C GLN A 48 -16.70 -13.07 7.37
N ILE A 49 -17.83 -13.51 6.84
CA ILE A 49 -17.86 -14.52 5.78
C ILE A 49 -17.36 -13.89 4.48
N ALA A 50 -16.20 -14.33 4.01
CA ALA A 50 -15.60 -13.88 2.76
C ALA A 50 -16.17 -14.66 1.56
N ARG A 51 -16.33 -15.98 1.72
CA ARG A 51 -16.82 -16.86 0.65
C ARG A 51 -17.33 -18.18 1.23
N LEU A 52 -18.35 -18.75 0.59
CA LEU A 52 -18.88 -20.08 0.88
C LEU A 52 -18.63 -21.02 -0.30
N ASP A 53 -17.98 -22.15 -0.05
CA ASP A 53 -17.84 -23.24 -1.02
C ASP A 53 -18.78 -24.38 -0.65
N LYS A 54 -19.92 -24.45 -1.37
CA LYS A 54 -20.97 -25.45 -1.12
C LYS A 54 -20.55 -26.86 -1.54
N ASN A 55 -19.69 -27.00 -2.55
CA ASN A 55 -19.28 -28.30 -3.06
C ASN A 55 -18.34 -29.00 -2.08
N ASN A 56 -17.42 -28.24 -1.48
CA ASN A 56 -16.46 -28.75 -0.50
C ASN A 56 -16.90 -28.52 0.95
N ARG A 57 -18.14 -28.05 1.17
CA ARG A 57 -18.69 -27.78 2.51
C ARG A 57 -17.76 -26.92 3.38
N LYS A 58 -17.13 -25.91 2.77
CA LYS A 58 -16.05 -25.12 3.38
C LYS A 58 -16.41 -23.64 3.42
N LEU A 59 -16.14 -23.01 4.56
CA LEU A 59 -16.37 -21.58 4.79
C LEU A 59 -15.04 -20.82 4.83
N TYR A 60 -14.92 -19.72 4.10
CA TYR A 60 -13.77 -18.83 4.12
C TYR A 60 -14.14 -17.54 4.83
N CYS A 61 -13.36 -17.15 5.83
CA CYS A 61 -13.67 -16.02 6.69
C CYS A 61 -12.47 -15.09 6.90
N HIS A 62 -12.77 -13.82 7.16
CA HIS A 62 -11.81 -12.85 7.69
C HIS A 62 -12.00 -12.71 9.20
N PHE A 63 -10.91 -12.81 9.95
CA PHE A 63 -10.94 -12.55 11.39
C PHE A 63 -11.20 -11.07 11.67
N ILE A 64 -12.07 -10.77 12.63
CA ILE A 64 -12.44 -9.39 12.99
C ILE A 64 -11.99 -9.08 14.42
N SER A 65 -12.40 -9.90 15.39
CA SER A 65 -12.09 -9.67 16.81
C SER A 65 -12.32 -10.91 17.68
N ILE A 66 -11.76 -10.90 18.88
CA ILE A 66 -12.15 -11.82 19.98
C ILE A 66 -13.22 -11.12 20.83
N GLU A 67 -14.33 -11.80 21.09
CA GLU A 67 -15.41 -11.34 21.96
C GLU A 67 -15.50 -12.22 23.22
N SER A 68 -15.89 -11.62 24.36
CA SER A 68 -16.17 -12.35 25.59
C SER A 68 -17.55 -13.00 25.52
N ALA A 69 -17.62 -14.29 25.84
CA ALA A 69 -18.83 -15.07 25.57
C ALA A 69 -19.96 -14.75 26.55
N ARG A 70 -20.98 -14.04 26.06
CA ARG A 70 -22.37 -14.35 26.43
C ARG A 70 -22.99 -15.08 25.25
N ILE A 71 -23.52 -16.28 25.49
CA ILE A 71 -24.03 -17.22 24.48
C ILE A 71 -25.33 -16.65 23.88
N ASN A 72 -25.19 -15.74 22.92
CA ASN A 72 -26.27 -15.33 22.05
C ASN A 72 -25.74 -15.43 20.62
N PHE A 73 -25.85 -16.61 20.02
CA PHE A 73 -25.64 -16.72 18.58
C PHE A 73 -26.56 -15.69 17.89
N PRO A 74 -26.09 -15.05 16.81
CA PRO A 74 -26.97 -14.24 15.97
C PRO A 74 -28.21 -15.04 15.57
N SER A 75 -29.37 -14.39 15.50
CA SER A 75 -30.58 -15.03 15.00
C SER A 75 -30.41 -15.32 13.51
N TYR A 76 -30.23 -16.59 13.17
CA TYR A 76 -30.17 -17.07 11.79
C TYR A 76 -31.56 -17.51 11.32
N ASN A 77 -31.89 -17.26 10.05
CA ASN A 77 -33.09 -17.83 9.43
C ASN A 77 -32.89 -19.31 9.06
N GLU A 78 -33.98 -20.02 8.73
CA GLU A 78 -33.94 -21.47 8.42
C GLU A 78 -32.96 -21.81 7.29
N ALA A 79 -32.92 -21.00 6.22
CA ALA A 79 -32.02 -21.21 5.09
C ALA A 79 -30.53 -21.04 5.49
N GLN A 80 -30.23 -20.09 6.39
CA GLN A 80 -28.88 -19.91 6.94
C GLN A 80 -28.49 -21.06 7.85
N LEU A 81 -29.42 -21.56 8.68
CA LEU A 81 -29.18 -22.71 9.55
C LEU A 81 -28.88 -23.98 8.74
N GLU A 82 -29.62 -24.22 7.66
CA GLU A 82 -29.39 -25.35 6.76
C GLU A 82 -28.00 -25.29 6.09
N ILE A 83 -27.59 -24.09 5.64
CA ILE A 83 -26.26 -23.85 5.08
C ILE A 83 -25.16 -24.07 6.13
N LEU A 84 -25.31 -23.53 7.33
CA LEU A 84 -24.32 -23.64 8.41
C LEU A 84 -24.21 -25.08 8.93
N ALA A 85 -25.32 -25.82 8.98
CA ALA A 85 -25.34 -27.22 9.37
C ALA A 85 -24.50 -28.11 8.43
N ALA A 86 -24.49 -27.77 7.14
CA ALA A 86 -23.74 -28.49 6.10
C ALA A 86 -22.24 -28.20 6.08
N ILE A 87 -21.73 -27.21 6.83
CA ILE A 87 -20.30 -26.87 6.86
C ILE A 87 -19.49 -27.95 7.59
N GLU A 88 -18.35 -28.32 7.03
CA GLU A 88 -17.42 -29.32 7.57
C GLU A 88 -16.05 -28.75 7.91
N SER A 89 -15.67 -27.59 7.35
CA SER A 89 -14.41 -26.92 7.68
C SER A 89 -14.48 -25.40 7.49
N ILE A 90 -13.61 -24.68 8.21
CA ILE A 90 -13.49 -23.22 8.16
C ILE A 90 -12.03 -22.86 7.85
N SER A 91 -11.85 -21.87 6.98
CA SER A 91 -10.54 -21.32 6.63
C SER A 91 -10.44 -19.84 6.94
N ILE A 92 -9.41 -19.45 7.68
CA ILE A 92 -9.14 -18.09 8.14
C ILE A 92 -7.70 -17.72 7.79
N PRO A 93 -7.38 -17.47 6.52
CA PRO A 93 -5.99 -17.44 6.03
C PRO A 93 -5.13 -16.30 6.62
N ASN A 94 -5.73 -15.26 7.21
CA ASN A 94 -5.06 -14.03 7.61
C ASN A 94 -5.18 -13.70 9.11
N ILE A 95 -5.31 -14.70 9.99
CA ILE A 95 -5.23 -14.43 11.43
C ILE A 95 -3.76 -14.18 11.82
N ASP A 96 -3.47 -13.01 12.37
CA ASP A 96 -2.14 -12.72 12.92
C ASP A 96 -1.86 -13.68 14.10
N THR A 97 -0.61 -14.15 14.18
CA THR A 97 -0.06 -14.90 15.30
C THR A 97 -0.45 -14.26 16.63
N HIS A 98 -0.42 -12.92 16.75
CA HIS A 98 -0.84 -12.20 17.98
C HIS A 98 -2.27 -12.50 18.44
N TRP A 99 -3.23 -12.59 17.52
CA TRP A 99 -4.63 -12.91 17.83
C TRP A 99 -4.81 -14.38 18.19
N LEU A 100 -4.04 -15.24 17.52
CA LEU A 100 -3.94 -16.64 17.84
C LEU A 100 -3.38 -16.83 19.26
N LEU A 101 -2.32 -16.11 19.64
CA LEU A 101 -1.74 -16.16 20.99
C LEU A 101 -2.74 -15.74 22.09
N LYS A 102 -3.63 -14.78 21.80
CA LYS A 102 -4.67 -14.35 22.75
C LYS A 102 -5.75 -15.41 22.99
N THR A 103 -5.90 -16.36 22.06
CA THR A 103 -6.85 -17.47 22.11
C THR A 103 -6.40 -18.58 23.06
N PHE A 104 -5.09 -18.75 23.29
CA PHE A 104 -4.52 -19.80 24.15
C PHE A 104 -4.23 -19.31 25.59
N LYS A 105 -4.30 -20.23 26.56
CA LYS A 105 -4.11 -19.98 28.01
C LYS A 105 -2.64 -19.74 28.37
N ILE A 106 -1.70 -20.47 27.76
CA ILE A 106 -0.24 -20.36 27.91
C ILE A 106 0.39 -20.81 26.58
N LEU A 107 1.43 -20.14 26.09
CA LEU A 107 2.26 -20.69 25.00
C LEU A 107 3.52 -21.28 25.62
N LYS A 108 3.70 -22.59 25.48
CA LYS A 108 5.04 -23.15 25.40
C LYS A 108 5.18 -23.80 24.03
N PRO A 109 6.10 -23.36 23.16
CA PRO A 109 6.59 -24.29 22.15
C PRO A 109 7.09 -25.54 22.90
N ASN A 110 6.77 -26.73 22.40
CA ASN A 110 7.12 -28.01 23.03
C ASN A 110 8.63 -28.11 23.28
N PHE A 111 9.07 -27.63 24.43
CA PHE A 111 10.39 -27.86 25.00
C PHE A 111 10.17 -28.53 26.36
N ASN A 112 10.44 -29.83 26.38
CA ASN A 112 10.47 -30.66 27.57
C ASN A 112 11.46 -30.07 28.58
N TYR A 113 10.95 -29.40 29.61
CA TYR A 113 11.70 -29.13 30.84
C TYR A 113 10.80 -29.42 32.04
N LYS A 114 11.11 -30.50 32.74
CA LYS A 114 10.57 -30.86 34.05
C LYS A 114 11.44 -30.20 35.11
N GLU A 115 10.84 -29.50 36.07
CA GLU A 115 11.44 -29.28 37.40
C GLU A 115 10.39 -28.78 38.41
N PRO A 116 10.64 -28.85 39.73
CA PRO A 116 9.95 -29.78 40.63
C PRO A 116 8.89 -29.12 41.53
N ILE A 117 7.98 -29.96 42.02
CA ILE A 117 6.87 -29.62 42.92
C ILE A 117 7.37 -29.54 44.38
N PRO A 118 7.10 -28.46 45.13
CA PRO A 118 7.19 -28.45 46.60
C PRO A 118 5.84 -28.82 47.26
N PRO A 119 5.85 -29.27 48.52
CA PRO A 119 4.95 -30.30 49.01
C PRO A 119 3.56 -29.81 49.39
N ALA A 120 2.63 -30.76 49.33
CA ALA A 120 1.24 -30.68 49.71
C ALA A 120 1.02 -30.06 51.10
N TYR A 121 0.09 -29.12 51.18
CA TYR A 121 -0.58 -28.79 52.44
C TYR A 121 -1.91 -29.52 52.55
N LYS A 122 -2.11 -30.06 53.75
CA LYS A 122 -3.15 -30.99 54.17
C LYS A 122 -4.55 -30.39 54.15
N ASP A 123 -5.50 -31.30 53.99
CA ASP A 123 -6.94 -31.14 54.13
C ASP A 123 -7.34 -30.28 55.32
N PHE A 124 -8.28 -29.36 55.07
CA PHE A 124 -9.21 -28.89 56.06
C PHE A 124 -10.61 -29.02 55.47
N ASP A 125 -11.27 -30.13 55.81
CA ASP A 125 -12.71 -30.23 55.74
C ASP A 125 -13.33 -29.12 56.60
N SER A 126 -14.01 -28.18 55.96
CA SER A 126 -15.01 -27.36 56.62
C SER A 126 -16.22 -27.25 55.72
N TYR A 127 -17.32 -27.86 56.17
CA TYR A 127 -18.63 -27.67 55.59
C TYR A 127 -19.00 -26.19 55.68
N VAL A 128 -18.93 -25.48 54.55
CA VAL A 128 -19.57 -24.18 54.37
C VAL A 128 -20.76 -24.40 53.46
N ALA A 129 -21.96 -24.19 53.99
CA ALA A 129 -23.19 -24.19 53.21
C ALA A 129 -23.07 -23.22 52.01
N PRO A 130 -23.65 -23.50 50.84
CA PRO A 130 -23.56 -22.61 49.69
C PRO A 130 -24.28 -21.29 50.02
N MET A 131 -23.53 -20.25 50.35
CA MET A 131 -24.04 -18.89 50.27
C MET A 131 -24.24 -18.58 48.80
N HIS A 132 -25.50 -18.47 48.38
CA HIS A 132 -25.87 -17.82 47.13
C HIS A 132 -25.38 -16.37 47.18
N GLN A 133 -24.17 -16.12 46.67
CA GLN A 133 -23.77 -14.76 46.35
C GLN A 133 -24.69 -14.28 45.21
N PRO A 134 -25.38 -13.14 45.34
CA PRO A 134 -26.10 -12.57 44.21
C PRO A 134 -25.08 -12.29 43.11
N VAL A 135 -25.24 -12.95 41.97
CA VAL A 135 -24.43 -12.72 40.77
C VAL A 135 -24.63 -11.26 40.36
N ARG A 136 -23.67 -10.41 40.73
CA ARG A 136 -23.69 -8.99 40.35
C ARG A 136 -23.51 -8.94 38.84
N LYS A 137 -24.54 -8.52 38.10
CA LYS A 137 -24.41 -8.29 36.65
C LYS A 137 -23.38 -7.15 36.47
N PRO A 138 -22.30 -7.35 35.68
CA PRO A 138 -21.29 -6.30 35.50
C PRO A 138 -21.95 -5.07 34.88
N VAL A 139 -21.60 -3.90 35.40
CA VAL A 139 -22.18 -2.63 34.94
C VAL A 139 -21.47 -2.25 33.65
N LYS A 140 -22.18 -2.41 32.52
CA LYS A 140 -21.75 -1.88 31.24
C LYS A 140 -21.85 -0.36 31.26
N SER A 141 -20.76 0.32 30.91
CA SER A 141 -20.75 1.76 30.68
C SER A 141 -19.97 2.09 29.41
N PHE A 142 -20.39 3.15 28.73
CA PHE A 142 -19.71 3.65 27.53
C PHE A 142 -19.04 4.98 27.86
N LYS A 143 -17.78 5.13 27.45
CA LYS A 143 -17.09 6.41 27.50
C LYS A 143 -16.66 6.81 26.11
N THR A 144 -16.93 8.07 25.77
CA THR A 144 -16.47 8.66 24.52
C THR A 144 -15.45 9.74 24.85
N GLU A 145 -14.33 9.73 24.15
CA GLU A 145 -13.27 10.72 24.30
C GLU A 145 -12.79 11.15 22.91
N THR A 146 -12.70 12.47 22.72
CA THR A 146 -12.10 13.05 21.53
C THR A 146 -10.69 13.53 21.85
N PHE A 147 -9.71 13.11 21.05
CA PHE A 147 -8.33 13.52 21.22
C PHE A 147 -7.63 13.66 19.88
N SER A 148 -6.53 14.42 19.86
CA SER A 148 -5.69 14.55 18.67
C SER A 148 -4.40 13.75 18.81
N ILE A 149 -3.97 13.11 17.72
CA ILE A 149 -2.73 12.35 17.64
C ILE A 149 -1.91 12.80 16.42
N SER A 150 -0.57 12.81 16.53
CA SER A 150 0.26 13.21 15.38
C SER A 150 0.15 12.20 14.25
N MET A 151 0.22 12.68 13.00
CA MET A 151 0.34 11.83 11.81
C MET A 151 1.58 10.91 11.88
N LYS A 152 2.60 11.27 12.69
CA LYS A 152 3.79 10.44 12.92
C LYS A 152 3.53 9.26 13.87
N ASP A 153 2.56 9.39 14.76
CA ASP A 153 2.26 8.41 15.83
C ASP A 153 1.17 7.40 15.42
N ILE A 154 0.72 7.47 14.16
CA ILE A 154 -0.21 6.53 13.55
C ILE A 154 0.49 5.75 12.44
N GLN A 155 -0.05 4.58 12.10
CA GLN A 155 0.47 3.74 11.02
C GLN A 155 -0.62 3.47 9.98
N PHE A 156 -0.28 3.62 8.70
CA PHE A 156 -1.12 3.15 7.60
C PHE A 156 -0.78 1.69 7.34
N TYR A 157 -1.80 0.84 7.37
CA TYR A 157 -1.61 -0.60 7.21
C TYR A 157 -2.86 -1.23 6.60
N ASN A 158 -2.72 -1.97 5.50
CA ASN A 158 -3.78 -2.81 4.91
C ASN A 158 -5.21 -2.25 5.00
N GLY A 159 -5.45 -1.07 4.41
CA GLY A 159 -6.78 -0.48 4.39
C GLY A 159 -7.25 0.08 5.74
N CYS A 160 -6.34 0.41 6.66
CA CYS A 160 -6.69 1.05 7.92
C CYS A 160 -5.58 1.95 8.47
N VAL A 161 -5.95 2.72 9.49
CA VAL A 161 -5.05 3.48 10.36
C VAL A 161 -5.01 2.80 11.73
N LEU A 162 -3.81 2.40 12.14
CA LEU A 162 -3.52 1.87 13.47
C LEU A 162 -2.98 2.99 14.36
N LEU A 163 -3.51 3.08 15.59
CA LEU A 163 -3.01 4.02 16.59
C LEU A 163 -3.16 3.46 18.00
N ARG A 164 -2.31 3.90 18.92
CA ARG A 164 -2.35 3.47 20.32
C ARG A 164 -2.53 4.66 21.24
N LYS A 165 -3.37 4.48 22.26
CA LYS A 165 -3.66 5.53 23.24
C LYS A 165 -3.83 4.95 24.63
N LYS A 166 -3.06 5.49 25.58
CA LYS A 166 -3.26 5.28 27.01
C LYS A 166 -4.23 6.31 27.57
N PHE A 167 -5.28 5.84 28.23
CA PHE A 167 -6.24 6.67 28.95
C PHE A 167 -5.91 6.71 30.45
N LYS A 168 -6.15 7.83 31.12
CA LYS A 168 -5.87 7.95 32.58
C LYS A 168 -6.72 7.00 33.43
N TRP A 169 -7.88 6.62 32.91
CA TRP A 169 -8.89 5.82 33.60
C TRP A 169 -8.88 4.34 33.18
N VAL A 170 -7.90 3.93 32.34
CA VAL A 170 -7.64 2.53 31.95
C VAL A 170 -6.18 2.21 32.24
N SER A 171 -5.89 1.05 32.84
CA SER A 171 -4.51 0.63 33.13
C SER A 171 -3.72 0.27 31.86
N GLN A 172 -4.39 -0.33 30.87
CA GLN A 172 -3.82 -0.75 29.61
C GLN A 172 -3.88 0.33 28.52
N GLU A 173 -2.91 0.27 27.61
CA GLU A 173 -2.96 1.02 26.35
C GLU A 173 -3.99 0.37 25.41
N VAL A 174 -4.81 1.20 24.77
CA VAL A 174 -5.84 0.75 23.83
C VAL A 174 -5.36 1.03 22.42
N GLU A 175 -5.31 -0.01 21.60
CA GLU A 175 -5.06 0.10 20.17
C GLU A 175 -6.39 0.32 19.45
N PHE A 176 -6.45 1.26 18.53
CA PHE A 176 -7.62 1.53 17.70
C PHE A 176 -7.28 1.28 16.23
N ILE A 177 -8.29 0.78 15.51
CA ILE A 177 -8.25 0.54 14.07
C ILE A 177 -9.34 1.40 13.43
N ILE A 178 -8.95 2.26 12.49
CA ILE A 178 -9.88 3.07 11.71
C ILE A 178 -9.77 2.63 10.25
N ASN A 179 -10.83 2.01 9.74
CA ASN A 179 -10.83 1.46 8.38
C ASN A 179 -10.87 2.58 7.32
N ASN A 180 -10.03 2.44 6.30
CA ASN A 180 -10.04 3.19 5.05
C ASN A 180 -9.42 2.34 3.93
N ASN A 181 -10.26 1.81 3.04
CA ASN A 181 -9.83 0.85 2.01
C ASN A 181 -8.88 1.44 0.94
N PHE A 182 -8.73 2.78 0.88
CA PHE A 182 -7.80 3.43 -0.05
C PHE A 182 -6.37 3.48 0.48
N LEU A 183 -6.18 3.23 1.79
CA LEU A 183 -4.86 3.17 2.40
C LEU A 183 -4.18 1.85 2.12
N LYS A 184 -2.89 1.94 1.85
CA LYS A 184 -1.99 0.80 1.73
C LYS A 184 -0.81 0.99 2.68
N GLU A 185 -0.16 -0.09 3.07
CA GLU A 185 0.99 -0.03 3.98
C GLU A 185 2.10 0.85 3.42
N GLU A 186 2.31 0.82 2.10
CA GLU A 186 3.33 1.64 1.46
C GLU A 186 3.05 3.16 1.51
N HIS A 187 1.80 3.58 1.74
CA HIS A 187 1.48 4.99 1.95
C HIS A 187 2.05 5.53 3.26
N ASP A 188 2.43 4.66 4.20
CA ASP A 188 3.04 5.06 5.47
C ASP A 188 4.33 5.87 5.25
N ALA A 189 5.12 5.50 4.23
CA ALA A 189 6.40 6.14 3.89
C ALA A 189 6.28 7.60 3.43
N ILE A 190 5.06 8.06 3.11
CA ILE A 190 4.74 9.39 2.54
C ILE A 190 3.64 10.11 3.33
N LYS A 191 3.43 9.74 4.60
CA LYS A 191 2.43 10.35 5.51
C LYS A 191 2.54 11.88 5.61
N ASN A 192 3.73 12.44 5.41
CA ASN A 192 3.95 13.89 5.35
C ASN A 192 3.17 14.57 4.21
N TYR A 193 3.04 13.95 3.03
CA TYR A 193 2.25 14.50 1.93
C TYR A 193 0.75 14.46 2.25
N PHE A 194 0.27 13.40 2.90
CA PHE A 194 -1.10 13.33 3.42
C PHE A 194 -1.36 14.44 4.43
N ALA A 195 -0.46 14.64 5.40
CA ALA A 195 -0.57 15.74 6.38
C ALA A 195 -0.62 17.12 5.71
N LYS A 196 0.20 17.33 4.67
CA LYS A 196 0.24 18.58 3.91
C LYS A 196 -1.08 18.85 3.18
N ILE A 197 -1.63 17.86 2.49
CA ILE A 197 -2.88 18.00 1.70
C ILE A 197 -4.11 18.09 2.60
N LEU A 198 -4.14 17.30 3.68
CA LEU A 198 -5.19 17.40 4.71
C LEU A 198 -5.11 18.71 5.50
N ASN A 199 -3.99 19.46 5.37
CA ASN A 199 -3.64 20.63 6.16
C ASN A 199 -3.68 20.34 7.67
N ALA A 200 -3.19 19.17 8.06
CA ALA A 200 -3.33 18.61 9.40
C ALA A 200 -2.11 17.75 9.79
N ASN A 201 -1.27 18.29 10.69
CA ASN A 201 -0.14 17.54 11.28
C ASN A 201 -0.59 16.57 12.40
N LYS A 202 -1.83 16.72 12.85
CA LYS A 202 -2.50 15.84 13.81
C LYS A 202 -3.88 15.51 13.25
N ILE A 203 -4.35 14.30 13.50
CA ILE A 203 -5.71 13.88 13.18
C ILE A 203 -6.57 13.84 14.45
N SER A 204 -7.86 14.13 14.31
CA SER A 204 -8.82 14.07 15.40
C SER A 204 -9.43 12.67 15.47
N ILE A 205 -9.42 12.07 16.65
CA ILE A 205 -9.97 10.74 16.91
C ILE A 205 -11.18 10.88 17.82
N ASN A 206 -12.33 10.38 17.35
CA ASN A 206 -13.51 10.17 18.16
C ASN A 206 -13.54 8.70 18.59
N ALA A 207 -13.11 8.43 19.83
CA ALA A 207 -13.03 7.08 20.38
C ALA A 207 -14.21 6.80 21.32
N THR A 208 -14.85 5.65 21.16
CA THR A 208 -15.86 5.12 22.08
C THR A 208 -15.35 3.80 22.65
N LEU A 209 -15.37 3.68 23.98
CA LEU A 209 -14.94 2.49 24.71
C LEU A 209 -16.11 1.94 25.51
N GLU A 210 -16.29 0.62 25.45
CA GLU A 210 -17.20 -0.15 26.29
C GLU A 210 -16.42 -0.68 27.48
N LEU A 211 -16.91 -0.41 28.68
CA LEU A 211 -16.32 -0.81 29.94
C LEU A 211 -17.25 -1.73 30.70
N GLU A 212 -16.70 -2.83 31.21
CA GLU A 212 -17.30 -3.64 32.27
C GLU A 212 -16.39 -3.57 33.49
N ASP A 213 -16.90 -3.06 34.61
CA ASP A 213 -16.15 -2.90 35.86
C ASP A 213 -14.78 -2.20 35.70
N ASN A 214 -14.74 -1.16 34.85
CA ASN A 214 -13.55 -0.38 34.45
C ASN A 214 -12.52 -1.12 33.58
N ILE A 215 -12.84 -2.31 33.08
CA ILE A 215 -12.04 -3.05 32.09
C ILE A 215 -12.59 -2.76 30.70
N VAL A 216 -11.71 -2.43 29.75
CA VAL A 216 -12.11 -2.23 28.34
C VAL A 216 -12.48 -3.57 27.72
N VAL A 217 -13.75 -3.74 27.37
CA VAL A 217 -14.29 -4.93 26.71
C VAL A 217 -14.59 -4.69 25.23
N GLY A 218 -14.65 -3.43 24.79
CA GLY A 218 -14.86 -3.05 23.40
C GLY A 218 -14.37 -1.63 23.13
N HIS A 219 -14.01 -1.35 21.89
CA HIS A 219 -13.60 -0.01 21.46
C HIS A 219 -13.89 0.20 19.97
N LYS A 220 -14.13 1.46 19.60
CA LYS A 220 -14.30 1.92 18.22
C LYS A 220 -13.68 3.31 18.10
N ALA A 221 -13.08 3.63 16.96
CA ALA A 221 -12.60 4.96 16.65
C ALA A 221 -13.05 5.39 15.25
N GLN A 222 -13.21 6.70 15.07
CA GLN A 222 -13.44 7.35 13.79
C GLN A 222 -12.60 8.62 13.72
N SER A 223 -12.18 9.00 12.51
CA SER A 223 -11.45 10.24 12.26
C SER A 223 -11.94 10.89 10.97
N PRO A 224 -12.39 12.16 11.01
CA PRO A 224 -12.78 12.89 9.80
C PRO A 224 -11.63 13.03 8.80
N GLU A 225 -10.40 13.17 9.28
CA GLU A 225 -9.23 13.29 8.41
C GLU A 225 -8.93 11.96 7.70
N VAL A 226 -9.06 10.83 8.40
CA VAL A 226 -8.91 9.51 7.79
C VAL A 226 -10.02 9.23 6.77
N GLU A 227 -11.26 9.63 7.06
CA GLU A 227 -12.39 9.46 6.13
C GLU A 227 -12.22 10.26 4.84
N ARG A 228 -11.56 11.42 4.89
CA ARG A 228 -11.24 12.23 3.70
C ARG A 228 -10.22 11.60 2.76
N ILE A 229 -9.49 10.57 3.20
CA ILE A 229 -8.53 9.88 2.35
C ILE A 229 -9.29 9.00 1.35
N ASN A 230 -9.38 9.45 0.11
CA ASN A 230 -10.05 8.76 -0.99
C ASN A 230 -9.15 8.77 -2.24
N GLU A 231 -9.59 8.16 -3.34
CA GLU A 231 -8.84 8.13 -4.60
C GLU A 231 -8.37 9.52 -5.07
N THR A 232 -9.24 10.53 -4.95
CA THR A 232 -8.91 11.92 -5.32
C THR A 232 -7.76 12.46 -4.49
N LEU A 233 -7.81 12.28 -3.16
CA LEU A 233 -6.74 12.72 -2.26
C LEU A 233 -5.43 11.96 -2.53
N ILE A 234 -5.50 10.66 -2.85
CA ILE A 234 -4.32 9.88 -3.24
C ILE A 234 -3.69 10.43 -4.53
N GLU A 235 -4.50 10.81 -5.52
CA GLU A 235 -3.97 11.44 -6.74
C GLU A 235 -3.37 12.82 -6.45
N GLU A 236 -3.97 13.62 -5.56
CA GLU A 236 -3.38 14.89 -5.11
C GLU A 236 -2.04 14.70 -4.39
N VAL A 237 -1.92 13.64 -3.58
CA VAL A 237 -0.66 13.23 -2.93
C VAL A 237 0.38 12.90 -3.99
N LYS A 238 0.00 12.11 -4.99
CA LYS A 238 0.86 11.73 -6.10
C LYS A 238 1.37 12.96 -6.86
N ILE A 239 0.49 13.90 -7.23
CA ILE A 239 0.85 15.15 -7.92
C ILE A 239 1.79 16.01 -7.06
N ASN A 240 1.49 16.18 -5.77
CA ASN A 240 2.36 16.95 -4.86
C ASN A 240 3.75 16.32 -4.71
N PHE A 241 3.81 14.99 -4.63
CA PHE A 241 5.06 14.26 -4.61
C PHE A 241 5.87 14.50 -5.89
N THR A 242 5.27 14.34 -7.06
CA THR A 242 5.92 14.59 -8.35
C THR A 242 6.42 16.03 -8.45
N LYS A 243 5.59 17.00 -8.04
CA LYS A 243 5.98 18.41 -8.01
C LYS A 243 7.20 18.63 -7.13
N SER A 244 7.25 18.02 -5.95
CA SER A 244 8.40 18.15 -5.06
C SER A 244 9.70 17.58 -5.64
N ILE A 245 9.61 16.52 -6.46
CA ILE A 245 10.77 16.01 -7.21
C ILE A 245 11.23 17.03 -8.24
N ILE A 246 10.29 17.54 -9.07
CA ILE A 246 10.60 18.55 -10.09
C ILE A 246 11.27 19.78 -9.46
N ASP A 247 10.70 20.29 -8.36
CA ASP A 247 11.20 21.48 -7.66
C ASP A 247 12.61 21.28 -7.07
N LYS A 248 12.99 20.03 -6.76
CA LYS A 248 14.33 19.66 -6.26
C LYS A 248 15.33 19.37 -7.38
N THR A 249 14.90 19.30 -8.64
CA THR A 249 15.83 19.04 -9.75
C THR A 249 16.94 20.07 -9.80
N ALA A 250 18.18 19.59 -9.85
CA ALA A 250 19.37 20.40 -9.85
C ALA A 250 20.38 19.79 -10.82
N ASP A 251 21.35 20.59 -11.25
CA ASP A 251 22.43 20.06 -12.07
C ASP A 251 23.29 19.08 -11.25
N LYS A 252 23.73 18.01 -11.90
CA LYS A 252 24.48 16.90 -11.30
C LYS A 252 25.57 16.43 -12.26
N PRO A 253 26.66 15.83 -11.73
CA PRO A 253 27.72 15.26 -12.56
C PRO A 253 27.22 14.15 -13.49
N LYS A 254 26.30 13.30 -13.00
CA LYS A 254 25.63 12.29 -13.82
C LYS A 254 24.56 12.97 -14.69
N ASN A 255 24.51 12.66 -15.98
CA ASN A 255 23.53 13.25 -16.90
C ASN A 255 22.27 12.40 -17.03
N LEU A 256 22.42 11.09 -17.20
CA LEU A 256 21.34 10.17 -17.50
C LEU A 256 20.91 9.36 -16.27
N PHE A 257 19.64 9.48 -15.86
CA PHE A 257 19.05 8.72 -14.77
C PHE A 257 17.95 7.80 -15.29
N SER A 258 17.84 6.57 -14.78
CA SER A 258 16.58 5.81 -14.84
C SER A 258 15.52 6.45 -13.94
N MET A 259 14.25 6.06 -14.08
CA MET A 259 13.18 6.54 -13.20
C MET A 259 13.51 6.26 -11.72
N GLU A 260 13.98 5.06 -11.41
CA GLU A 260 14.29 4.70 -10.02
C GLU A 260 15.45 5.52 -9.46
N GLU A 261 16.52 5.73 -10.24
CA GLU A 261 17.65 6.58 -9.83
C GLU A 261 17.24 8.04 -9.70
N PHE A 262 16.39 8.54 -10.60
CA PHE A 262 15.91 9.91 -10.59
C PHE A 262 15.06 10.19 -9.34
N ILE A 263 14.13 9.29 -9.02
CA ILE A 263 13.30 9.40 -7.81
C ILE A 263 14.15 9.22 -6.55
N ALA A 264 15.13 8.31 -6.54
CA ALA A 264 16.02 8.15 -5.39
C ALA A 264 16.88 9.40 -5.15
N GLU A 265 17.36 10.05 -6.21
CA GLU A 265 18.21 11.24 -6.13
C GLU A 265 17.45 12.50 -5.71
N PHE A 266 16.24 12.70 -6.25
CA PHE A 266 15.47 13.95 -6.08
C PHE A 266 14.20 13.81 -5.23
N GLY A 267 13.83 12.59 -4.84
CA GLY A 267 12.66 12.29 -4.03
C GLY A 267 12.89 12.37 -2.52
N GLU A 268 12.17 11.53 -1.77
CA GLU A 268 12.42 11.32 -0.34
C GLU A 268 13.04 9.94 -0.12
N GLU A 269 14.01 9.85 0.78
CA GLU A 269 14.83 8.64 1.00
C GLU A 269 14.02 7.39 1.33
N THR A 270 12.84 7.55 1.94
CA THR A 270 11.95 6.46 2.35
C THR A 270 10.99 6.01 1.24
N PHE A 271 10.86 6.77 0.16
CA PHE A 271 9.88 6.48 -0.88
C PHE A 271 10.38 5.42 -1.86
N LYS A 272 9.57 4.39 -2.07
CA LYS A 272 9.80 3.41 -3.14
C LYS A 272 9.05 3.87 -4.40
N PRO A 273 9.72 4.11 -5.54
CA PRO A 273 9.10 4.55 -6.80
C PRO A 273 7.83 3.78 -7.18
N LYS A 274 7.89 2.46 -7.02
CA LYS A 274 6.84 1.50 -7.38
C LYS A 274 5.52 1.68 -6.62
N ILE A 275 5.49 2.48 -5.55
CA ILE A 275 4.29 2.79 -4.78
C ILE A 275 3.27 3.53 -5.66
N PHE A 276 3.73 4.52 -6.41
CA PHE A 276 2.90 5.33 -7.30
C PHE A 276 3.15 5.07 -8.77
N TYR A 277 4.34 4.56 -9.09
CA TYR A 277 4.83 4.46 -10.45
C TYR A 277 5.26 3.03 -10.74
N PRO A 278 4.33 2.15 -11.14
CA PRO A 278 4.68 0.79 -11.55
C PRO A 278 5.63 0.77 -12.75
N ASP A 279 5.55 1.79 -13.61
CA ASP A 279 6.33 1.96 -14.83
C ASP A 279 6.66 3.43 -15.12
N GLU A 280 7.59 3.67 -16.05
CA GLU A 280 8.06 4.99 -16.45
C GLU A 280 6.96 5.85 -17.08
N LYS A 281 6.01 5.23 -17.79
CA LYS A 281 4.88 5.92 -18.42
C LYS A 281 3.99 6.57 -17.35
N SER A 282 3.66 5.85 -16.29
CA SER A 282 2.84 6.36 -15.18
C SER A 282 3.50 7.53 -14.45
N PHE A 283 4.84 7.58 -14.44
CA PHE A 283 5.59 8.70 -13.89
C PHE A 283 5.61 9.90 -14.84
N ILE A 284 5.83 9.69 -16.15
CA ILE A 284 5.66 10.75 -17.16
C ILE A 284 4.26 11.34 -17.06
N ASP A 285 3.22 10.51 -17.04
CA ASP A 285 1.84 10.98 -17.00
C ASP A 285 1.61 11.89 -15.79
N SER A 286 2.19 11.58 -14.63
CA SER A 286 2.15 12.45 -13.47
C SER A 286 3.03 13.71 -13.60
N LEU A 287 4.23 13.62 -14.16
CA LEU A 287 5.09 14.80 -14.44
C LEU A 287 4.36 15.80 -15.35
N LEU A 288 3.66 15.28 -16.36
CA LEU A 288 2.88 16.04 -17.31
C LEU A 288 1.63 16.69 -16.67
N LYS A 289 1.02 16.08 -15.64
CA LYS A 289 -0.10 16.67 -14.90
C LYS A 289 0.29 17.82 -13.95
N VAL A 290 1.54 17.86 -13.48
CA VAL A 290 1.98 18.87 -12.50
C VAL A 290 2.01 20.29 -13.08
N SER A 291 1.98 20.44 -14.41
CA SER A 291 2.28 21.73 -15.04
C SER A 291 1.66 21.88 -16.42
N ASP A 292 1.23 23.10 -16.74
CA ASP A 292 0.84 23.52 -18.10
C ASP A 292 2.09 23.58 -19.00
N ARG A 293 2.54 22.42 -19.48
CA ARG A 293 3.81 22.31 -20.22
C ARG A 293 3.60 22.34 -21.72
N LYS A 294 4.42 23.16 -22.39
CA LYS A 294 4.44 23.39 -23.84
C LYS A 294 4.54 22.08 -24.65
N HIS A 295 5.28 21.09 -24.14
CA HIS A 295 5.60 19.86 -24.86
C HIS A 295 4.79 18.64 -24.40
N TYR A 296 3.67 18.84 -23.70
CA TYR A 296 2.81 17.75 -23.23
C TYR A 296 2.54 16.69 -24.32
N LYS A 297 1.98 17.12 -25.46
CA LYS A 297 1.62 16.20 -26.56
C LYS A 297 2.84 15.49 -27.18
N HIS A 298 4.00 16.16 -27.17
CA HIS A 298 5.24 15.61 -27.72
C HIS A 298 5.72 14.47 -26.82
N LEU A 299 5.83 14.72 -25.51
CA LEU A 299 6.26 13.73 -24.54
C LEU A 299 5.27 12.57 -24.38
N GLU A 300 3.97 12.85 -24.42
CA GLU A 300 2.92 11.83 -24.43
C GLU A 300 3.09 10.90 -25.65
N TYR A 301 3.26 11.46 -26.84
CA TYR A 301 3.50 10.69 -28.06
C TYR A 301 4.80 9.88 -27.97
N LEU A 302 5.93 10.51 -27.64
CA LEU A 302 7.23 9.84 -27.54
C LEU A 302 7.23 8.72 -26.50
N SER A 303 6.59 8.93 -25.35
CA SER A 303 6.40 7.90 -24.33
C SER A 303 5.66 6.67 -24.87
N SER A 304 4.64 6.90 -25.71
CA SER A 304 3.82 5.83 -26.28
C SER A 304 4.56 4.98 -27.32
N ILE A 305 5.55 5.55 -28.01
CA ILE A 305 6.33 4.85 -29.05
C ILE A 305 7.74 4.44 -28.58
N HIS A 306 8.09 4.73 -27.33
CA HIS A 306 9.38 4.36 -26.76
C HIS A 306 9.57 2.85 -26.69
N CYS A 307 10.73 2.36 -27.12
CA CYS A 307 11.12 0.95 -27.08
C CYS A 307 11.54 0.49 -25.67
N HIS A 308 10.57 0.44 -24.75
CA HIS A 308 10.76 0.06 -23.34
C HIS A 308 11.37 -1.34 -23.16
N SER A 309 11.17 -2.25 -24.11
CA SER A 309 11.73 -3.61 -24.09
C SER A 309 13.26 -3.64 -24.24
N ILE A 310 13.84 -2.59 -24.84
CA ILE A 310 15.26 -2.50 -25.16
C ILE A 310 15.97 -1.55 -24.20
N MET A 311 15.40 -0.38 -23.96
CA MET A 311 15.98 0.63 -23.08
C MET A 311 14.91 1.24 -22.19
N LYS A 312 15.21 1.34 -20.90
CA LYS A 312 14.46 2.18 -19.97
C LYS A 312 14.62 3.65 -20.34
N LEU A 313 13.55 4.42 -20.23
CA LEU A 313 13.60 5.87 -20.40
C LEU A 313 14.68 6.51 -19.53
N ARG A 314 15.42 7.47 -20.09
CA ARG A 314 16.40 8.25 -19.33
C ARG A 314 15.92 9.67 -19.08
N PHE A 315 16.16 10.14 -17.86
CA PHE A 315 15.83 11.46 -17.35
C PHE A 315 17.12 12.28 -17.25
N ILE A 316 17.05 13.53 -17.68
CA ILE A 316 18.10 14.52 -17.52
C ILE A 316 17.55 15.59 -16.57
N PRO A 317 18.18 15.88 -15.43
CA PRO A 317 17.58 16.75 -14.42
C PRO A 317 17.48 18.22 -14.81
N LYS A 318 18.43 18.73 -15.61
CA LYS A 318 18.50 20.16 -15.93
C LYS A 318 19.04 20.42 -17.34
N PRO A 319 18.27 21.09 -18.22
CA PRO A 319 16.82 21.29 -18.10
C PRO A 319 16.11 19.92 -18.01
N LEU A 320 14.97 19.86 -17.30
CA LEU A 320 14.26 18.59 -17.13
C LEU A 320 13.83 18.07 -18.50
N SER A 321 14.41 16.95 -18.90
CA SER A 321 14.29 16.42 -20.26
C SER A 321 14.51 14.92 -20.29
N PHE A 322 14.22 14.31 -21.44
CA PHE A 322 14.11 12.87 -21.57
C PHE A 322 14.83 12.37 -22.81
N ILE A 323 15.50 11.23 -22.69
CA ILE A 323 16.01 10.46 -23.83
C ILE A 323 15.09 9.27 -24.07
N PHE A 324 14.43 9.27 -25.22
CA PHE A 324 13.67 8.15 -25.74
C PHE A 324 14.51 7.35 -26.72
N LEU A 325 14.25 6.04 -26.78
CA LEU A 325 14.74 5.15 -27.83
C LEU A 325 13.58 4.74 -28.71
N LEU A 326 13.75 4.87 -30.03
CA LEU A 326 12.89 4.28 -31.04
C LEU A 326 13.65 3.22 -31.84
N GLU A 327 12.90 2.28 -32.38
CA GLU A 327 13.38 1.25 -33.28
C GLU A 327 12.82 1.51 -34.68
N THR A 328 13.71 1.59 -35.66
CA THR A 328 13.36 1.60 -37.08
C THR A 328 13.70 0.25 -37.70
N THR A 329 13.52 0.11 -39.02
CA THR A 329 13.88 -1.12 -39.74
C THR A 329 15.36 -1.48 -39.53
N ASP A 330 16.25 -0.52 -39.73
CA ASP A 330 17.71 -0.76 -39.85
C ASP A 330 18.53 -0.13 -38.72
N SER A 331 17.92 0.77 -37.94
CA SER A 331 18.63 1.57 -36.94
C SER A 331 17.83 1.76 -35.64
N PHE A 332 18.55 2.01 -34.56
CA PHE A 332 17.99 2.60 -33.35
C PHE A 332 18.14 4.12 -33.38
N VAL A 333 17.16 4.82 -32.83
CA VAL A 333 17.15 6.28 -32.83
C VAL A 333 16.93 6.80 -31.42
N PHE A 334 17.88 7.59 -30.92
CA PHE A 334 17.73 8.35 -29.69
C PHE A 334 17.05 9.69 -29.97
N LEU A 335 16.08 10.04 -29.14
CA LEU A 335 15.39 11.32 -29.18
C LEU A 335 15.53 12.04 -27.86
N TRP A 336 16.04 13.27 -27.88
CA TRP A 336 16.05 14.16 -26.72
C TRP A 336 14.96 15.21 -26.85
N GLU A 337 14.06 15.23 -25.87
CA GLU A 337 12.96 16.20 -25.77
C GLU A 337 12.90 16.82 -24.37
N THR A 338 12.64 18.11 -24.28
CA THR A 338 12.55 18.82 -23.00
C THR A 338 11.12 18.90 -22.49
N LEU A 339 10.98 19.02 -21.16
CA LEU A 339 9.66 19.16 -20.54
C LEU A 339 9.06 20.55 -20.82
N ASP A 340 9.85 21.61 -20.66
CA ASP A 340 9.33 22.95 -20.51
C ASP A 340 10.15 24.08 -21.16
N THR A 341 11.34 23.79 -21.67
CA THR A 341 12.20 24.76 -22.36
C THR A 341 11.88 24.80 -23.85
N ALA A 342 11.97 25.99 -24.45
CA ALA A 342 11.75 26.16 -25.88
C ALA A 342 13.00 25.72 -26.66
N GLU A 343 13.17 24.41 -26.81
CA GLU A 343 14.27 23.78 -27.52
C GLU A 343 13.78 23.02 -28.74
N ALA A 344 14.69 22.45 -29.52
CA ALA A 344 14.38 21.53 -30.61
C ALA A 344 14.40 20.08 -30.09
N THR A 345 13.68 19.18 -30.74
CA THR A 345 13.94 17.74 -30.56
C THR A 345 15.25 17.39 -31.23
N TYR A 346 16.16 16.75 -30.49
CA TYR A 346 17.44 16.29 -31.02
C TYR A 346 17.41 14.79 -31.28
N ILE A 347 18.02 14.36 -32.38
CA ILE A 347 17.94 12.99 -32.88
C ILE A 347 19.35 12.48 -33.14
N TRP A 348 19.66 11.28 -32.63
CA TRP A 348 20.87 10.54 -32.98
C TRP A 348 20.50 9.16 -33.47
N GLU A 349 21.08 8.75 -34.59
CA GLU A 349 20.92 7.42 -35.12
C GLU A 349 22.12 6.53 -34.75
N THR A 350 21.85 5.27 -34.46
CA THR A 350 22.88 4.24 -34.29
C THR A 350 22.44 2.95 -34.99
N PRO A 351 23.38 2.17 -35.55
CA PRO A 351 23.03 0.90 -36.17
C PRO A 351 22.32 -0.03 -35.18
N LYS A 352 21.46 -0.91 -35.72
CA LYS A 352 20.63 -1.82 -34.93
C LYS A 352 21.40 -3.01 -34.34
N GLU A 353 22.38 -2.71 -33.49
CA GLU A 353 23.21 -3.68 -32.79
C GLU A 353 23.26 -3.35 -31.29
N VAL A 354 22.89 -4.30 -30.43
CA VAL A 354 22.81 -4.08 -28.96
C VAL A 354 24.14 -3.64 -28.36
N LYS A 355 25.26 -4.13 -28.91
CA LYS A 355 26.60 -3.71 -28.45
C LYS A 355 26.85 -2.25 -28.78
N GLN A 356 26.60 -1.84 -30.02
CA GLN A 356 26.74 -0.45 -30.45
C GLN A 356 25.79 0.48 -29.69
N LEU A 357 24.58 0.02 -29.37
CA LEU A 357 23.63 0.78 -28.56
C LEU A 357 24.19 1.13 -27.18
N LYS A 358 24.89 0.20 -26.52
CA LYS A 358 25.52 0.47 -25.22
C LYS A 358 26.64 1.49 -25.33
N ASP A 359 27.49 1.35 -26.35
CA ASP A 359 28.58 2.29 -26.61
C ASP A 359 28.02 3.68 -26.93
N GLU A 360 26.91 3.74 -27.66
CA GLU A 360 26.25 5.00 -28.02
C GLU A 360 25.60 5.69 -26.81
N ILE A 361 25.07 4.95 -25.83
CA ILE A 361 24.59 5.53 -24.57
C ILE A 361 25.73 6.21 -23.80
N VAL A 362 26.92 5.60 -23.79
CA VAL A 362 28.11 6.20 -23.15
C VAL A 362 28.51 7.48 -23.87
N LYS A 363 28.60 7.43 -25.21
CA LYS A 363 28.87 8.63 -26.02
C LYS A 363 27.82 9.71 -25.83
N LEU A 364 26.55 9.35 -25.70
CA LEU A 364 25.47 10.30 -25.46
C LEU A 364 25.67 11.02 -24.12
N ASP A 365 26.11 10.31 -23.07
CA ASP A 365 26.44 10.95 -21.79
C ASP A 365 27.64 11.92 -21.91
N GLU A 366 28.64 11.58 -22.71
CA GLU A 366 29.76 12.47 -23.04
C GLU A 366 29.29 13.71 -23.83
N VAL A 367 28.41 13.53 -24.82
CA VAL A 367 27.79 14.61 -25.59
C VAL A 367 26.99 15.53 -24.68
N LEU A 368 26.21 14.98 -23.75
CA LEU A 368 25.46 15.77 -22.78
C LEU A 368 26.39 16.54 -21.84
N THR A 369 27.50 15.93 -21.42
CA THR A 369 28.54 16.62 -20.63
C THR A 369 29.14 17.78 -21.41
N LEU A 370 29.51 17.57 -22.68
CA LEU A 370 30.03 18.61 -23.57
C LEU A 370 29.03 19.75 -23.76
N ILE A 371 27.76 19.41 -24.00
CA ILE A 371 26.67 20.38 -24.13
C ILE A 371 26.49 21.20 -22.86
N LYS A 372 26.67 20.60 -21.67
CA LYS A 372 26.62 21.32 -20.40
C LYS A 372 27.82 22.26 -20.21
N THR A 373 29.02 21.84 -20.59
CA THR A 373 30.26 22.60 -20.35
C THR A 373 30.51 23.69 -21.39
N GLU A 374 30.29 23.38 -22.66
CA GLU A 374 30.63 24.24 -23.81
C GLU A 374 29.39 24.88 -24.46
N GLY A 375 28.21 24.36 -24.15
CA GLY A 375 26.94 24.83 -24.70
C GLY A 375 26.52 24.14 -26.00
N LYS A 376 25.21 24.08 -26.22
CA LYS A 376 24.58 23.38 -27.36
C LYS A 376 25.10 23.84 -28.72
N ASN A 377 25.31 25.14 -28.89
CA ASN A 377 25.73 25.71 -30.17
C ASN A 377 27.12 25.24 -30.59
N GLN A 378 28.02 25.00 -29.63
CA GLN A 378 29.37 24.50 -29.91
C GLN A 378 29.33 23.04 -30.39
N TYR A 379 28.53 22.20 -29.75
CA TYR A 379 28.29 20.83 -30.21
C TYR A 379 27.65 20.81 -31.61
N ILE A 380 26.65 21.66 -31.86
CA ILE A 380 26.02 21.72 -33.19
C ILE A 380 27.02 22.18 -34.26
N ALA A 381 27.90 23.13 -33.93
CA ALA A 381 28.91 23.64 -34.85
C ALA A 381 30.00 22.61 -35.20
N SER A 382 30.20 21.57 -34.37
CA SER A 382 31.13 20.48 -34.69
C SER A 382 30.63 19.55 -35.79
N ASN A 383 29.39 19.74 -36.25
CA ASN A 383 28.71 18.95 -37.29
C ASN A 383 28.77 17.44 -37.00
N PRO A 384 28.18 17.00 -35.89
CA PRO A 384 28.21 15.60 -35.48
C PRO A 384 27.54 14.70 -36.53
N ASN A 385 28.14 13.54 -36.78
CA ASN A 385 27.57 12.53 -37.67
C ASN A 385 26.24 12.01 -37.10
N SER A 386 25.32 11.63 -38.00
CA SER A 386 24.05 10.98 -37.64
C SER A 386 23.17 11.79 -36.67
N PHE A 387 23.28 13.11 -36.71
CA PHE A 387 22.56 14.03 -35.84
C PHE A 387 21.56 14.90 -36.62
N HIS A 388 20.33 14.94 -36.14
CA HIS A 388 19.26 15.77 -36.72
C HIS A 388 18.53 16.60 -35.66
N ARG A 389 17.88 17.67 -36.10
CA ARG A 389 17.12 18.59 -35.25
C ARG A 389 15.75 18.86 -35.85
N ILE A 390 14.72 18.83 -35.01
CA ILE A 390 13.36 19.24 -35.37
C ILE A 390 13.00 20.48 -34.57
N PHE A 391 12.83 21.60 -35.26
CA PHE A 391 12.44 22.85 -34.63
C PHE A 391 10.92 22.88 -34.39
N HIS A 392 10.52 23.30 -33.20
CA HIS A 392 9.10 23.49 -32.88
C HIS A 392 8.64 24.88 -33.32
N ASP A 393 7.38 24.97 -33.75
CA ASP A 393 6.77 26.21 -34.19
C ASP A 393 5.90 26.80 -33.07
N TYR A 394 6.50 27.64 -32.23
CA TYR A 394 5.80 28.26 -31.10
C TYR A 394 4.85 29.39 -31.50
N SER A 395 4.74 29.72 -32.79
CA SER A 395 3.94 30.86 -33.26
C SER A 395 2.45 30.56 -33.47
N ASN A 396 2.09 29.27 -33.68
CA ASN A 396 0.72 28.89 -34.06
C ASN A 396 0.22 27.70 -33.22
N THR A 397 -0.78 27.95 -32.37
CA THR A 397 -1.17 27.03 -31.28
C THR A 397 -2.00 25.83 -31.71
N THR A 398 -2.58 25.83 -32.91
CA THR A 398 -3.57 24.80 -33.30
C THR A 398 -2.95 23.58 -34.00
N ASN A 399 -1.81 23.71 -34.71
CA ASN A 399 -1.23 22.62 -35.54
C ASN A 399 0.27 22.33 -35.30
N ASN A 400 0.90 22.90 -34.27
CA ASN A 400 2.35 22.73 -34.03
C ASN A 400 2.73 21.25 -33.80
N PHE A 401 1.94 20.51 -33.01
CA PHE A 401 2.22 19.10 -32.73
C PHE A 401 2.14 18.22 -33.99
N ASP A 402 1.12 18.41 -34.84
CA ASP A 402 0.97 17.58 -36.05
C ASP A 402 2.10 17.86 -37.06
N LYS A 403 2.52 19.12 -37.19
CA LYS A 403 3.70 19.49 -37.98
C LYS A 403 4.96 18.82 -37.44
N TRP A 404 5.22 18.96 -36.14
CA TRP A 404 6.36 18.31 -35.49
C TRP A 404 6.35 16.79 -35.67
N LYS A 405 5.18 16.14 -35.50
CA LYS A 405 5.03 14.69 -35.66
C LYS A 405 5.32 14.25 -37.11
N ASN A 406 4.84 15.01 -38.09
CA ASN A 406 5.14 14.76 -39.50
C ASN A 406 6.64 14.94 -39.79
N ASP A 407 7.28 15.98 -39.24
CA ASP A 407 8.71 16.21 -39.40
C ASP A 407 9.55 15.11 -38.72
N LEU A 408 9.09 14.59 -37.58
CA LEU A 408 9.70 13.43 -36.93
C LEU A 408 9.56 12.18 -37.78
N GLN A 409 8.38 11.89 -38.31
CA GLN A 409 8.19 10.75 -39.21
C GLN A 409 9.04 10.87 -40.47
N LYS A 410 9.17 12.07 -41.04
CA LYS A 410 10.08 12.30 -42.17
C LYS A 410 11.51 12.05 -41.78
N ALA A 411 11.98 12.57 -40.65
CA ALA A 411 13.34 12.34 -40.17
C ALA A 411 13.61 10.84 -40.00
N LEU A 412 12.70 10.10 -39.36
CA LEU A 412 12.81 8.65 -39.18
C LEU A 412 12.79 7.87 -40.50
N ASN A 413 12.07 8.36 -41.52
CA ASN A 413 11.99 7.71 -42.84
C ASN A 413 13.11 8.12 -43.80
N SER A 414 13.62 9.36 -43.70
CA SER A 414 14.72 9.89 -44.54
C SER A 414 16.10 9.42 -44.09
N ILE A 415 16.15 8.75 -42.94
CA ILE A 415 17.31 8.03 -42.43
C ILE A 415 17.52 6.70 -43.20
N LEU A 416 16.62 6.35 -44.12
CA LEU A 416 16.84 5.31 -45.15
C LEU A 416 17.49 5.95 -46.39
N PRO A 417 18.61 5.42 -46.91
CA PRO A 417 19.15 5.81 -48.21
C PRO A 417 18.20 5.47 -49.37
#